data_AF-A0AAQ3W829-F1
#
_entry.id   AF-A0AAQ3W829-F1
#
_cell.length_a   1.000
_cell.length_b   1.000
_cell.length_c   1.000
_cell.angle_alpha   90.00
_cell.angle_beta   90.00
_cell.angle_gamma   90.00
#
_symmetry.space_group_name_H-M   'P 1'
#
loop_
_entity.id
_entity.type
_entity.pdbx_description
1 polymer ?
#
loop_
_entity_poly.entity_id
_entity_poly.type
_entity_poly.pdbx_seq_one_letter_code
_entity_poly.pdbx_strand_id
1 'polypeptide(L)'
;MREEILTIYNNFSIDSLDLFFDELINYVKKYDSIFLKYTSLEYLDEMKKFKSKNLILGHSDDNLEIAIPFYTNKIKKGLNEEEMSKQVSSLIWDLSAYMTDEECPSCHDSNLRLTVATSNTNQIIKFCDECLYTGIADKHVDVKDDLIPAPKNLVKSYLKC
;
A
#
# COMPACT_ATOMS: atom_id res chain seq x y z
N MET A 1 20.35 4.09 -3.45
CA MET A 1 18.97 3.78 -3.87
C MET A 1 18.92 2.36 -4.44
N ARG A 2 19.41 2.11 -5.66
CA ARG A 2 19.35 0.78 -6.32
C ARG A 2 19.86 -0.41 -5.48
N GLU A 3 21.11 -0.37 -5.04
CA GLU A 3 21.71 -1.49 -4.27
C GLU A 3 20.99 -1.75 -2.94
N GLU A 4 20.48 -0.71 -2.32
CA GLU A 4 19.80 -0.81 -1.04
C GLU A 4 18.41 -1.43 -1.17
N ILE A 5 17.62 -1.04 -2.18
CA ILE A 5 16.34 -1.71 -2.44
C ILE A 5 16.53 -3.16 -2.88
N LEU A 6 17.60 -3.46 -3.64
CA LEU A 6 17.96 -4.84 -3.97
C LEU A 6 18.28 -5.65 -2.71
N THR A 7 18.97 -5.04 -1.74
CA THR A 7 19.26 -5.67 -0.46
C THR A 7 17.98 -5.99 0.31
N ILE A 8 17.06 -5.02 0.41
CA ILE A 8 15.75 -5.21 1.07
C ILE A 8 14.97 -6.35 0.39
N TYR A 9 14.88 -6.33 -0.95
CA TYR A 9 14.16 -7.37 -1.69
C TYR A 9 14.81 -8.76 -1.58
N ASN A 10 16.13 -8.86 -1.52
CA ASN A 10 16.81 -10.14 -1.34
C ASN A 10 16.61 -10.71 0.09
N ASN A 11 16.27 -9.87 1.05
CA ASN A 11 15.97 -10.26 2.44
C ASN A 11 14.48 -10.55 2.66
N PHE A 12 13.64 -10.47 1.62
CA PHE A 12 12.21 -10.74 1.72
C PHE A 12 11.95 -12.14 2.28
N SER A 13 11.04 -12.21 3.25
CA SER A 13 10.49 -13.44 3.80
C SER A 13 9.03 -13.23 4.15
N ILE A 14 8.17 -14.14 3.72
CA ILE A 14 6.73 -14.12 4.02
C ILE A 14 6.47 -14.27 5.54
N ASP A 15 7.36 -14.95 6.25
CA ASP A 15 7.27 -15.14 7.70
C ASP A 15 7.68 -13.88 8.50
N SER A 16 8.19 -12.85 7.82
CA SER A 16 8.70 -11.62 8.43
C SER A 16 8.28 -10.37 7.64
N LEU A 17 7.02 -10.35 7.19
CA LEU A 17 6.44 -9.23 6.44
C LEU A 17 6.50 -7.89 7.18
N ASP A 18 6.41 -7.90 8.51
CA ASP A 18 6.52 -6.71 9.34
C ASP A 18 7.90 -6.06 9.25
N LEU A 19 8.96 -6.86 9.34
CA LEU A 19 10.34 -6.40 9.18
C LEU A 19 10.57 -5.89 7.76
N PHE A 20 10.16 -6.67 6.75
CA PHE A 20 10.27 -6.28 5.35
C PHE A 20 9.56 -4.96 5.06
N PHE A 21 8.32 -4.81 5.54
CA PHE A 21 7.54 -3.59 5.39
C PHE A 21 8.22 -2.39 6.06
N ASP A 22 8.69 -2.54 7.31
CA ASP A 22 9.36 -1.45 8.02
C ASP A 22 10.68 -1.05 7.35
N GLU A 23 11.40 -1.99 6.71
CA GLU A 23 12.57 -1.69 5.87
C GLU A 23 12.20 -0.85 4.64
N LEU A 24 11.09 -1.16 3.96
CA LEU A 24 10.59 -0.34 2.85
C LEU A 24 10.23 1.08 3.31
N ILE A 25 9.56 1.23 4.47
CA ILE A 25 9.25 2.55 5.03
C ILE A 25 10.53 3.33 5.37
N ASN A 26 11.54 2.67 5.94
CA ASN A 26 12.83 3.30 6.22
C ASN A 26 13.56 3.71 4.94
N TYR A 27 13.47 2.91 3.89
CA TYR A 27 13.99 3.24 2.58
C TYR A 27 13.32 4.48 1.99
N VAL A 28 11.99 4.59 2.06
CA VAL A 28 11.24 5.79 1.63
C VAL A 28 11.71 7.02 2.42
N LYS A 29 11.81 6.93 3.75
CA LYS A 29 12.31 8.04 4.60
C LYS A 29 13.71 8.50 4.21
N LYS A 30 14.60 7.55 3.93
CA LYS A 30 15.99 7.84 3.56
C LYS A 30 16.09 8.57 2.22
N TYR A 31 15.21 8.23 1.28
CA TYR A 31 15.17 8.77 -0.08
C TYR A 31 13.99 9.72 -0.31
N ASP A 32 13.49 10.35 0.75
CA ASP A 32 12.30 11.23 0.73
C ASP A 32 12.31 12.25 -0.41
N SER A 33 13.43 12.93 -0.63
CA SER A 33 13.58 13.93 -1.69
C SER A 33 13.48 13.37 -3.12
N ILE A 34 13.71 12.07 -3.31
CA ILE A 34 13.51 11.38 -4.59
C ILE A 34 12.03 11.01 -4.72
N PHE A 35 11.43 10.41 -3.69
CA PHE A 35 10.02 10.04 -3.68
C PHE A 35 9.10 11.25 -3.86
N LEU A 36 9.43 12.39 -3.25
CA LEU A 36 8.66 13.64 -3.37
C LEU A 36 8.54 14.15 -4.81
N LYS A 37 9.43 13.75 -5.72
CA LYS A 37 9.33 14.10 -7.15
C LYS A 37 8.23 13.33 -7.88
N TYR A 38 7.79 12.19 -7.33
CA TYR A 38 6.98 11.19 -8.02
C TYR A 38 5.75 10.75 -7.22
N THR A 39 5.48 11.38 -6.09
CA THR A 39 4.39 11.04 -5.16
C THR A 39 3.85 12.34 -4.55
N SER A 40 2.55 12.42 -4.26
CA SER A 40 1.98 13.59 -3.57
C SER A 40 2.64 13.78 -2.21
N LEU A 41 2.77 15.04 -1.78
CA LEU A 41 3.39 15.38 -0.50
C LEU A 41 2.59 14.77 0.66
N GLU A 42 1.27 14.89 0.59
CA GLU A 42 0.33 14.40 1.59
C GLU A 42 0.44 12.87 1.75
N TYR A 43 0.36 12.11 0.66
CA TYR A 43 0.51 10.66 0.71
C TYR A 43 1.90 10.22 1.18
N LEU A 44 2.97 10.89 0.72
CA LEU A 44 4.33 10.57 1.16
C LEU A 44 4.51 10.82 2.66
N ASP A 45 3.99 11.93 3.17
CA ASP A 45 4.03 12.26 4.60
C ASP A 45 3.27 11.25 5.45
N GLU A 46 2.12 10.75 5.00
CA GLU A 46 1.41 9.67 5.68
C GLU A 46 2.13 8.32 5.56
N MET A 47 2.65 7.96 4.39
CA MET A 47 3.39 6.72 4.17
C MET A 47 4.57 6.58 5.15
N LYS A 48 5.32 7.66 5.36
CA LYS A 48 6.43 7.68 6.33
C LYS A 48 5.98 7.42 7.77
N LYS A 49 4.71 7.63 8.11
CA LYS A 49 4.14 7.40 9.45
C LYS A 49 3.65 5.97 9.65
N PHE A 50 3.54 5.18 8.59
CA PHE A 50 3.10 3.79 8.68
C PHE A 50 4.05 2.98 9.58
N LYS A 51 3.44 2.04 10.31
CA LYS A 51 4.14 1.09 11.18
C LYS A 51 3.48 -0.26 11.01
N SER A 52 4.25 -1.28 10.67
CA SER A 52 3.79 -2.66 10.51
C SER A 52 2.80 -3.11 11.61
N LYS A 53 3.14 -2.86 12.88
CA LYS A 53 2.31 -3.22 14.06
C LYS A 53 0.89 -2.64 14.08
N ASN A 54 0.67 -1.53 13.37
CA ASN A 54 -0.62 -0.82 13.32
C ASN A 54 -1.48 -1.25 12.12
N LEU A 55 -0.98 -2.14 11.27
CA LEU A 55 -1.61 -2.57 10.03
C LEU A 55 -1.83 -4.08 10.04
N ILE A 56 -2.65 -4.56 9.11
CA ILE A 56 -2.77 -5.99 8.79
C ILE A 56 -2.06 -6.16 7.46
N LEU A 57 -0.88 -6.78 7.47
CA LEU A 57 -0.04 -6.88 6.29
C LEU A 57 -0.33 -8.14 5.48
N GLY A 58 -0.13 -8.06 4.16
CA GLY A 58 -0.20 -9.20 3.25
C GLY A 58 -1.61 -9.76 3.06
N HIS A 59 -2.65 -8.96 3.35
CA HIS A 59 -4.04 -9.32 3.08
C HIS A 59 -4.44 -8.76 1.72
N SER A 60 -3.75 -9.25 0.68
CA SER A 60 -4.02 -8.98 -0.73
C SER A 60 -3.92 -10.29 -1.52
N ASP A 61 -4.47 -10.32 -2.73
CA ASP A 61 -4.34 -11.45 -3.65
C ASP A 61 -2.95 -11.54 -4.32
N ASP A 62 -2.01 -10.67 -3.94
CA ASP A 62 -0.70 -10.61 -4.55
C ASP A 62 0.17 -11.79 -4.12
N ASN A 63 0.68 -12.53 -5.10
CA ASN A 63 1.71 -13.53 -4.86
C ASN A 63 3.08 -12.84 -4.69
N LEU A 64 3.37 -12.41 -3.46
CA LEU A 64 4.62 -11.72 -3.11
C LEU A 64 5.87 -12.56 -3.41
N GLU A 65 5.80 -13.88 -3.28
CA GLU A 65 6.91 -14.79 -3.60
C GLU A 65 7.27 -14.77 -5.09
N ILE A 66 6.33 -14.41 -5.97
CA ILE A 66 6.57 -14.20 -7.39
C ILE A 66 6.91 -12.73 -7.68
N ALA A 67 6.20 -11.80 -7.04
CA ALA A 67 6.32 -10.36 -7.29
C ALA A 67 7.71 -9.82 -6.90
N ILE A 68 8.24 -10.18 -5.73
CA ILE A 68 9.54 -9.67 -5.25
C ILE A 68 10.71 -10.09 -6.17
N PRO A 69 10.85 -11.35 -6.62
CA PRO A 69 11.84 -11.72 -7.63
C PRO A 69 11.66 -10.97 -8.96
N PHE A 70 10.42 -10.73 -9.39
CA PHE A 70 10.15 -9.94 -10.60
C PHE A 70 10.64 -8.49 -10.46
N TYR A 71 10.32 -7.82 -9.34
CA TYR A 71 10.78 -6.46 -9.07
C TYR A 71 12.31 -6.38 -8.96
N THR A 72 12.92 -7.36 -8.30
CA THR A 72 14.39 -7.50 -8.21
C THR A 72 15.01 -7.56 -9.60
N ASN A 73 14.44 -8.37 -10.50
CA ASN A 73 14.91 -8.49 -11.88
C ASN A 73 14.73 -7.22 -12.69
N LYS A 74 13.61 -6.50 -12.52
CA LYS A 74 13.38 -5.20 -13.16
C LYS A 74 14.43 -4.18 -12.71
N ILE A 75 14.72 -4.11 -11.41
CA ILE A 75 15.75 -3.23 -10.89
C ILE A 75 17.13 -3.60 -11.45
N LYS A 76 17.48 -4.89 -11.54
CA LYS A 76 18.75 -5.32 -12.18
C LYS A 76 18.84 -4.94 -13.66
N LYS A 77 17.71 -4.87 -14.36
CA LYS A 77 17.61 -4.42 -15.77
C LYS A 77 17.69 -2.90 -15.95
N GLY A 78 17.79 -2.12 -14.87
CA GLY A 78 18.07 -0.70 -14.95
C GLY A 78 16.87 0.23 -14.82
N LEU A 79 15.84 -0.13 -14.02
CA LEU A 79 14.76 0.83 -13.69
C LEU A 79 15.30 2.18 -13.25
N ASN A 80 14.67 3.27 -13.70
CA ASN A 80 15.02 4.62 -13.32
C ASN A 80 14.43 4.99 -11.93
N GLU A 81 14.75 6.17 -11.41
CA GLU A 81 14.29 6.61 -10.07
C GLU A 81 12.77 6.71 -9.95
N GLU A 82 12.08 7.18 -11.00
CA GLU A 82 10.63 7.29 -11.03
C GLU A 82 9.98 5.90 -10.95
N GLU A 83 10.42 4.97 -11.79
CA GLU A 83 9.89 3.61 -11.84
C GLU A 83 10.16 2.86 -10.53
N MET A 84 11.34 3.03 -9.95
CA MET A 84 11.65 2.45 -8.63
C MET A 84 10.78 3.04 -7.53
N SER A 85 10.57 4.35 -7.53
CA SER A 85 9.74 5.02 -6.51
C SER A 85 8.29 4.56 -6.61
N LYS A 86 7.71 4.55 -7.81
CA LYS A 86 6.36 4.04 -8.06
C LYS A 86 6.21 2.58 -7.63
N GLN A 87 7.15 1.72 -8.03
CA GLN A 87 7.12 0.30 -7.67
C GLN A 87 7.18 0.09 -6.14
N VAL A 88 8.03 0.83 -5.43
CA VAL A 88 8.12 0.72 -3.95
C VAL A 88 6.84 1.25 -3.29
N SER A 89 6.31 2.38 -3.76
CA SER A 89 5.06 2.96 -3.25
C SER A 89 3.85 2.02 -3.47
N SER A 90 3.76 1.39 -4.64
CA SER A 90 2.73 0.38 -4.94
C SER A 90 2.90 -0.84 -4.05
N LEU A 91 4.12 -1.38 -3.90
CA LEU A 91 4.35 -2.51 -3.01
C LEU A 91 3.97 -2.21 -1.56
N ILE A 92 4.26 -1.00 -1.06
CA ILE A 92 3.82 -0.56 0.27
C ILE A 92 2.29 -0.56 0.36
N TRP A 93 1.60 -0.03 -0.65
CA TRP A 93 0.13 -0.06 -0.73
C TRP A 93 -0.40 -1.48 -0.69
N ASP A 94 0.07 -2.33 -1.59
CA ASP A 94 -0.35 -3.72 -1.75
C ASP A 94 -0.18 -4.52 -0.46
N LEU A 95 0.93 -4.29 0.24
CA LEU A 95 1.23 -4.93 1.53
C LEU A 95 0.33 -4.44 2.67
N SER A 96 -0.13 -3.19 2.65
CA SER A 96 -0.74 -2.54 3.82
C SER A 96 -2.24 -2.32 3.73
N ALA A 97 -2.79 -2.16 2.53
CA ALA A 97 -4.21 -1.95 2.31
C ALA A 97 -4.95 -3.29 2.40
N TYR A 98 -5.75 -3.45 3.45
CA TYR A 98 -6.51 -4.69 3.67
C TYR A 98 -7.54 -4.90 2.56
N MET A 99 -7.40 -5.98 1.80
CA MET A 99 -8.34 -6.41 0.76
C MET A 99 -9.50 -7.21 1.38
N THR A 100 -10.72 -6.95 0.92
CA THR A 100 -11.91 -7.71 1.29
C THR A 100 -12.32 -8.64 0.15
N ASP A 101 -13.07 -9.69 0.48
CA ASP A 101 -13.68 -10.61 -0.49
C ASP A 101 -14.92 -10.02 -1.19
N GLU A 102 -15.24 -8.75 -0.96
CA GLU A 102 -16.41 -8.09 -1.53
C GLU A 102 -16.17 -7.68 -3.00
N GLU A 103 -17.20 -7.86 -3.84
CA GLU A 103 -17.22 -7.35 -5.20
C GLU A 103 -17.46 -5.83 -5.22
N CYS A 104 -16.72 -5.13 -6.07
CA CYS A 104 -16.94 -3.73 -6.34
C CYS A 104 -18.34 -3.52 -6.96
N PRO A 105 -19.18 -2.64 -6.39
CA PRO A 105 -20.52 -2.39 -6.94
C PRO A 105 -20.51 -1.65 -8.29
N SER A 106 -19.35 -1.15 -8.72
CA SER A 106 -19.19 -0.38 -9.98
C SER A 106 -18.67 -1.25 -11.13
N CYS A 107 -17.54 -1.93 -10.95
CA CYS A 107 -16.93 -2.75 -12.00
C CYS A 107 -17.13 -4.26 -11.83
N HIS A 108 -17.70 -4.70 -10.70
CA HIS A 108 -17.87 -6.12 -10.36
C HIS A 108 -16.56 -6.92 -10.26
N ASP A 109 -15.42 -6.24 -10.20
CA ASP A 109 -14.17 -6.90 -9.82
C ASP A 109 -14.17 -7.20 -8.32
N SER A 110 -13.49 -8.25 -7.90
CA SER A 110 -13.29 -8.54 -6.49
C SER A 110 -12.33 -7.51 -5.87
N ASN A 111 -12.04 -7.64 -4.57
CA ASN A 111 -10.83 -7.07 -3.97
C ASN A 111 -10.91 -5.58 -3.60
N LEU A 112 -12.05 -5.14 -3.07
CA LEU A 112 -12.14 -3.82 -2.44
C LEU A 112 -11.13 -3.69 -1.28
N ARG A 113 -10.40 -2.58 -1.24
CA ARG A 113 -9.46 -2.21 -0.17
C ARG A 113 -10.17 -1.40 0.91
N LEU A 114 -9.84 -1.67 2.18
CA LEU A 114 -10.27 -0.86 3.31
C LEU A 114 -9.26 0.26 3.56
N THR A 115 -9.71 1.49 3.35
CA THR A 115 -8.90 2.70 3.43
C THR A 115 -9.54 3.72 4.36
N VAL A 116 -8.82 4.80 4.65
CA VAL A 116 -9.33 6.00 5.30
C VAL A 116 -8.78 7.23 4.55
N ALA A 117 -9.50 8.35 4.61
CA ALA A 117 -8.99 9.61 4.09
C ALA A 117 -7.93 10.18 5.05
N THR A 118 -6.88 10.81 4.52
CA THR A 118 -5.85 11.48 5.35
C THR A 118 -6.44 12.53 6.30
N SER A 119 -7.54 13.19 5.90
CA SER A 119 -8.27 14.17 6.72
C SER A 119 -9.17 13.55 7.80
N ASN A 120 -9.56 12.29 7.67
CA ASN A 120 -10.46 11.59 8.59
C ASN A 120 -10.11 10.10 8.70
N THR A 121 -9.25 9.77 9.65
CA THR A 121 -8.76 8.41 9.88
C THR A 121 -9.71 7.50 10.65
N ASN A 122 -10.94 7.97 10.96
CA ASN A 122 -11.91 7.23 11.78
C ASN A 122 -13.04 6.58 10.96
N GLN A 123 -13.08 6.81 9.65
CA GLN A 123 -14.13 6.32 8.77
C GLN A 123 -13.53 5.44 7.68
N ILE A 124 -13.98 4.18 7.64
CA ILE A 124 -13.63 3.26 6.55
C ILE A 124 -14.26 3.73 5.26
N ILE A 125 -13.44 3.77 4.22
CA ILE A 125 -13.80 3.97 2.83
C ILE A 125 -13.37 2.70 2.09
N LYS A 126 -14.32 2.03 1.43
CA LYS A 126 -14.02 0.95 0.48
C LYS A 126 -13.46 1.58 -0.78
N PHE A 127 -12.32 1.10 -1.26
CA PHE A 127 -11.66 1.59 -2.46
C PHE A 127 -11.43 0.45 -3.46
N CYS A 128 -11.69 0.67 -4.74
CA CYS A 128 -11.39 -0.29 -5.79
C CYS A 128 -10.16 0.16 -6.58
N ASP A 129 -9.09 -0.64 -6.58
CA ASP A 129 -7.86 -0.34 -7.33
C ASP A 129 -8.13 -0.29 -8.86
N GLU A 130 -9.13 -1.04 -9.36
CA GLU A 130 -9.40 -1.21 -10.79
C GLU A 130 -10.20 -0.06 -11.42
N CYS A 131 -11.26 0.41 -10.73
CA CYS A 131 -12.14 1.45 -11.26
C CYS A 131 -12.17 2.73 -10.43
N LEU A 132 -11.34 2.81 -9.38
CA LEU A 132 -11.25 3.95 -8.46
C LEU A 132 -12.55 4.26 -7.72
N TYR A 133 -13.47 3.29 -7.65
CA TYR A 133 -14.69 3.43 -6.85
C TYR A 133 -14.32 3.70 -5.40
N THR A 134 -15.05 4.63 -4.77
CA THR A 134 -14.97 4.90 -3.34
C THR A 134 -16.35 4.81 -2.72
N GLY A 135 -16.47 4.06 -1.62
CA GLY A 135 -17.75 3.73 -1.01
C GLY A 135 -17.75 3.81 0.52
N ILE A 136 -18.82 4.35 1.09
CA ILE A 136 -19.11 4.32 2.52
C ILE A 136 -20.50 3.73 2.71
N ALA A 137 -20.62 2.65 3.48
CA ALA A 137 -21.89 1.95 3.74
C ALA A 137 -22.66 1.68 2.42
N ASP A 138 -21.95 1.12 1.45
CA ASP A 138 -22.43 0.71 0.12
C ASP A 138 -23.02 1.83 -0.75
N LYS A 139 -22.65 3.08 -0.44
CA LYS A 139 -22.96 4.25 -1.27
C LYS A 139 -21.68 4.86 -1.82
N HIS A 140 -21.69 5.17 -3.10
CA HIS A 140 -20.63 5.95 -3.75
C HIS A 140 -20.44 7.28 -3.02
N VAL A 141 -19.19 7.65 -2.76
CA VAL A 141 -18.81 8.96 -2.22
C VAL A 141 -17.66 9.53 -3.03
N ASP A 142 -17.63 10.84 -3.26
CA ASP A 142 -16.48 11.47 -3.89
C ASP A 142 -15.47 11.88 -2.81
N VAL A 143 -14.29 11.25 -2.81
CA VAL A 143 -13.20 11.56 -1.89
C VAL A 143 -12.21 12.49 -2.59
N LYS A 144 -11.93 13.65 -1.98
CA LYS A 144 -10.96 14.63 -2.50
C LYS A 144 -9.57 14.48 -1.89
N ASP A 145 -9.48 13.81 -0.76
CA ASP A 145 -8.24 13.59 -0.03
C ASP A 145 -7.56 12.31 -0.50
N ASP A 146 -6.25 12.23 -0.29
CA ASP A 146 -5.53 10.98 -0.49
C ASP A 146 -6.08 9.89 0.45
N LEU A 147 -6.16 8.67 -0.09
CA LEU A 147 -6.54 7.49 0.67
C LEU A 147 -5.29 6.80 1.19
N ILE A 148 -5.37 6.34 2.44
CA ILE A 148 -4.33 5.55 3.08
C ILE A 148 -4.92 4.25 3.63
N PRO A 149 -4.10 3.20 3.81
CA PRO A 149 -4.53 1.95 4.43
C PRO A 149 -5.21 2.16 5.78
N ALA A 150 -6.34 1.49 5.99
CA ALA A 150 -7.06 1.59 7.25
C ALA A 150 -6.25 0.96 8.41
N PRO A 151 -6.19 1.61 9.58
CA PRO A 151 -5.54 1.03 10.76
C PRO A 151 -6.17 -0.29 11.20
N LYS A 152 -5.34 -1.21 11.71
CA LYS A 152 -5.72 -2.56 12.16
C LYS A 152 -6.90 -2.59 13.14
N ASN A 153 -6.97 -1.64 14.07
CA ASN A 153 -8.08 -1.54 15.03
C ASN A 153 -9.40 -1.19 14.34
N LEU A 154 -9.36 -0.30 13.34
CA LEU A 154 -10.52 0.09 12.57
C LEU A 154 -10.99 -1.05 11.65
N VAL A 155 -10.07 -1.70 10.95
CA VAL A 155 -10.37 -2.91 10.14
C VAL A 155 -11.02 -4.00 11.00
N LYS A 156 -10.43 -4.32 12.16
CA LYS A 156 -11.00 -5.31 13.08
C LYS A 156 -12.37 -4.94 13.63
N SER A 157 -12.68 -3.65 13.73
CA SER A 157 -13.99 -3.20 14.19
C SER A 157 -15.00 -3.29 13.06
N TYR A 158 -14.59 -2.94 11.84
CA TYR A 158 -15.38 -3.04 10.62
C TYR A 158 -15.81 -4.48 10.32
N LEU A 159 -14.88 -5.44 10.36
CA LEU A 159 -15.14 -6.86 10.07
C LEU A 159 -15.98 -7.60 11.12
N LYS A 160 -16.26 -6.96 12.27
CA LYS A 160 -17.10 -7.53 13.33
C LYS A 160 -18.56 -7.07 13.24
N CYS A 161 -18.83 -6.06 12.42
CA CYS A 161 -20.16 -5.55 12.15
C CYS A 161 -20.86 -6.43 11.11
#